data_AF-A0A4U7F5B1-F1
#
_entry.id   AF-A0A4U7F5B1-F1
#
_cell.length_a   1.000
_cell.length_b   1.000
_cell.length_c   1.000
_cell.angle_alpha   90.00
_cell.angle_beta   90.00
_cell.angle_gamma   90.00
#
_symmetry.space_group_name_H-M   'P 1'
#
loop_
_entity.id
_entity.type
_entity.pdbx_description
1 polymer ?
#
loop_
_entity_poly.entity_id
_entity_poly.type
_entity_poly.pdbx_seq_one_letter_code
_entity_poly.pdbx_strand_id
1 'polypeptide(L)'
;MSLLGGSEPEFDPVDAFTPDHLPEPGPFVREHDVLAGARHATVHEHVTDAFEEHDVYDATFGYNLARLSLDPRHPDAGFRYAEAADNGSDDVVLRVEFTPTTAFCPQAEPLAVGALRALRSTSEITHDAVELRIAERADNADQINERLATLSADGP
;
A
#
# COMPACT_ATOMS: atom_id res chain seq x y z
N MET A 1 -3.51 40.17 6.68
CA MET A 1 -2.32 39.43 7.15
C MET A 1 -2.77 38.03 7.51
N SER A 2 -2.60 37.06 6.61
CA SER A 2 -2.69 35.64 6.95
C SER A 2 -1.30 35.21 7.40
N LEU A 3 -1.17 34.97 8.71
CA LEU A 3 -0.06 34.26 9.32
C LEU A 3 -0.39 32.76 9.22
N LEU A 4 0.63 31.93 8.96
CA LEU A 4 0.65 30.47 8.72
C LEU A 4 0.98 30.10 7.26
N GLY A 5 2.11 30.58 6.77
CA GLY A 5 2.75 30.05 5.56
C GLY A 5 3.70 28.92 5.94
N GLY A 6 3.17 27.71 6.10
CA GLY A 6 3.95 26.50 5.85
C GLY A 6 3.60 26.06 4.44
N SER A 7 4.56 26.06 3.52
CA SER A 7 4.37 25.40 2.23
C SER A 7 4.02 23.94 2.49
N GLU A 8 2.96 23.44 1.86
CA GLU A 8 2.68 22.00 1.86
C GLU A 8 3.95 21.25 1.43
N PRO A 9 4.27 20.10 2.04
CA PRO A 9 5.42 19.30 1.63
C PRO A 9 5.28 18.97 0.14
N GLU A 10 6.38 19.11 -0.60
CA GLU A 10 6.41 18.72 -2.01
C GLU A 10 6.46 17.19 -2.07
N PHE A 11 5.31 16.60 -2.39
CA PHE A 11 5.18 15.17 -2.65
C PHE A 11 5.67 14.86 -4.06
N ASP A 12 6.09 13.62 -4.28
CA ASP A 12 6.27 13.11 -5.63
C ASP A 12 4.93 13.11 -6.39
N PRO A 13 4.97 13.28 -7.73
CA PRO A 13 3.78 13.08 -8.56
C PRO A 13 3.23 11.65 -8.44
N VAL A 14 1.91 11.49 -8.49
CA VAL A 14 1.24 10.17 -8.39
C VAL A 14 1.64 9.21 -9.51
N ASP A 15 1.98 9.74 -10.68
CA ASP A 15 2.44 9.00 -11.87
C ASP A 15 3.97 8.78 -11.88
N ALA A 16 4.68 9.25 -10.86
CA ALA A 16 6.11 9.06 -10.73
C ALA A 16 6.46 7.77 -9.98
N PHE A 17 7.62 7.22 -10.31
CA PHE A 17 8.24 6.13 -9.56
C PHE A 17 9.63 6.59 -9.12
N THR A 18 9.75 6.94 -7.83
CA THR A 18 11.01 7.36 -7.20
C THR A 18 11.46 6.29 -6.21
N PRO A 19 12.33 5.35 -6.60
CA PRO A 19 12.78 4.26 -5.72
C PRO A 19 13.34 4.74 -4.38
N ASP A 20 14.08 5.86 -4.39
CA ASP A 20 14.69 6.43 -3.19
C ASP A 20 13.66 6.95 -2.15
N HIS A 21 12.39 7.09 -2.54
CA HIS A 21 11.30 7.51 -1.66
C HIS A 21 10.34 6.36 -1.33
N LEU A 22 10.69 5.11 -1.68
CA LEU A 22 9.86 3.93 -1.46
C LEU A 22 10.59 2.91 -0.58
N PRO A 23 9.85 2.17 0.27
CA PRO A 23 10.46 1.13 1.08
C PRO A 23 11.04 0.03 0.21
N GLU A 24 12.15 -0.55 0.65
CA GLU A 24 12.70 -1.76 0.04
C GLU A 24 11.63 -2.89 0.03
N PRO A 25 11.43 -3.60 -1.09
CA PRO A 25 10.48 -4.69 -1.16
C PRO A 25 10.83 -5.83 -0.19
N GLY A 26 9.92 -6.15 0.73
CA GLY A 26 10.06 -7.26 1.66
C GLY A 26 9.86 -8.63 1.01
N PRO A 27 10.11 -9.73 1.75
CA PRO A 27 9.99 -11.12 1.27
C PRO A 27 8.68 -11.41 0.53
N PHE A 28 7.57 -10.85 1.02
CA PHE A 28 6.23 -11.11 0.48
C PHE A 28 6.07 -10.70 -0.98
N VAL A 29 6.69 -9.59 -1.38
CA VAL A 29 6.64 -9.05 -2.74
C VAL A 29 7.90 -9.40 -3.56
N ARG A 30 9.10 -9.41 -2.96
CA ARG A 30 10.37 -9.61 -3.67
C ARG A 30 10.55 -11.00 -4.27
N GLU A 31 9.76 -11.98 -3.82
CA GLU A 31 9.78 -13.36 -4.33
C GLU A 31 8.96 -13.53 -5.60
N HIS A 32 8.34 -12.45 -6.10
CA HIS A 32 7.46 -12.38 -7.28
C HIS A 32 7.92 -11.28 -8.24
N ASP A 33 7.13 -11.02 -9.29
CA ASP A 33 7.43 -9.94 -10.25
C ASP A 33 7.14 -8.57 -9.64
N VAL A 34 8.14 -7.99 -8.95
CA VAL A 34 8.02 -6.67 -8.31
C VAL A 34 7.78 -5.59 -9.35
N LEU A 35 6.70 -4.82 -9.15
CA LEU A 35 6.35 -3.73 -10.05
C LEU A 35 7.31 -2.54 -9.84
N ALA A 36 7.76 -1.97 -10.95
CA ALA A 36 8.64 -0.80 -10.98
C ALA A 36 8.28 0.12 -12.16
N GLY A 37 8.76 1.37 -12.10
CA GLY A 37 8.53 2.37 -13.15
C GLY A 37 7.03 2.59 -13.40
N ALA A 38 6.64 2.65 -14.66
CA ALA A 38 5.26 2.89 -15.06
C ALA A 38 4.27 1.83 -14.53
N ARG A 39 4.66 0.55 -14.45
CA ARG A 39 3.78 -0.50 -13.90
C ARG A 39 3.44 -0.26 -12.43
N HIS A 40 4.42 0.20 -11.65
CA HIS A 40 4.19 0.59 -10.27
C HIS A 40 3.29 1.82 -10.19
N ALA A 41 3.61 2.87 -10.96
CA ALA A 41 2.85 4.12 -10.95
C ALA A 41 1.37 3.91 -11.32
N THR A 42 1.07 3.09 -12.35
CA THR A 42 -0.31 2.76 -12.74
C THR A 42 -1.08 2.06 -11.62
N VAL A 43 -0.49 1.04 -10.99
CA VAL A 43 -1.15 0.38 -9.85
C VAL A 43 -1.30 1.36 -8.68
N HIS A 44 -0.32 2.23 -8.46
CA HIS A 44 -0.35 3.21 -7.38
C HIS A 44 -1.44 4.28 -7.57
N GLU A 45 -1.71 4.70 -8.81
CA GLU A 45 -2.82 5.58 -9.16
C GLU A 45 -4.16 4.92 -8.79
N HIS A 46 -4.38 3.67 -9.21
CA HIS A 46 -5.58 2.90 -8.86
C HIS A 46 -5.73 2.68 -7.35
N VAL A 47 -4.62 2.44 -6.64
CA VAL A 47 -4.61 2.34 -5.17
C VAL A 47 -5.01 3.68 -4.53
N THR A 48 -4.52 4.80 -5.08
CA THR A 48 -4.84 6.15 -4.61
C THR A 48 -6.33 6.43 -4.77
N ASP A 49 -6.89 6.13 -5.95
CA ASP A 49 -8.31 6.31 -6.25
C ASP A 49 -9.19 5.43 -5.35
N ALA A 50 -8.82 4.14 -5.17
CA ALA A 50 -9.55 3.24 -4.30
C ALA A 50 -9.55 3.71 -2.83
N PHE A 51 -8.42 4.25 -2.36
CA PHE A 51 -8.33 4.77 -1.00
C PHE A 51 -9.12 6.06 -0.83
N GLU A 52 -9.21 6.88 -1.88
CA GLU A 52 -10.02 8.09 -1.88
C GLU A 52 -11.51 7.74 -1.83
N GLU A 53 -11.96 6.78 -2.65
CA GLU A 53 -13.35 6.34 -2.70
C GLU A 53 -13.84 5.70 -1.39
N HIS A 54 -12.92 5.05 -0.65
CA HIS A 54 -13.24 4.27 0.55
C HIS A 54 -12.75 4.89 1.86
N ASP A 55 -12.39 6.18 1.85
CA ASP A 55 -11.94 6.93 3.04
C ASP A 55 -10.77 6.25 3.78
N VAL A 56 -9.81 5.68 3.04
CA VAL A 56 -8.59 5.09 3.61
C VAL A 56 -7.51 6.16 3.78
N TYR A 57 -7.53 6.80 4.95
CA TYR A 57 -6.65 7.92 5.29
C TYR A 57 -5.70 7.58 6.44
N ASP A 58 -4.47 8.11 6.36
CA ASP A 58 -3.54 8.06 7.48
C ASP A 58 -4.03 9.01 8.59
N ALA A 59 -4.33 8.46 9.77
CA ALA A 59 -4.85 9.25 10.89
C ALA A 59 -3.83 10.21 11.52
N THR A 60 -2.54 9.98 11.29
CA THR A 60 -1.44 10.81 11.81
C THR A 60 -1.24 12.05 10.94
N PHE A 61 -1.24 11.86 9.62
CA PHE A 61 -0.96 12.93 8.66
C PHE A 61 -2.21 13.57 8.04
N GLY A 62 -3.37 12.89 8.14
CA GLY A 62 -4.65 13.40 7.66
C GLY A 62 -4.79 13.43 6.14
N TYR A 63 -4.00 12.61 5.43
CA TYR A 63 -4.08 12.48 3.97
C TYR A 63 -4.40 11.04 3.55
N ASN A 64 -4.82 10.87 2.30
CA ASN A 64 -5.04 9.57 1.68
C ASN A 64 -3.81 8.68 1.88
N LEU A 65 -3.99 7.48 2.43
CA LEU A 65 -2.91 6.63 2.90
C LEU A 65 -1.87 6.31 1.80
N ALA A 66 -2.28 6.25 0.52
CA ALA A 66 -1.39 5.98 -0.61
C ALA A 66 -0.29 7.04 -0.76
N ARG A 67 -0.60 8.30 -0.41
CA ARG A 67 0.32 9.45 -0.48
C ARG A 67 1.56 9.28 0.40
N LEU A 68 1.54 8.35 1.35
CA LEU A 68 2.73 8.00 2.12
C LEU A 68 3.89 7.55 1.20
N SER A 69 3.58 6.86 0.10
CA SER A 69 4.58 6.39 -0.89
C SER A 69 5.13 7.51 -1.77
N LEU A 70 4.54 8.71 -1.69
CA LEU A 70 4.95 9.90 -2.42
C LEU A 70 5.62 10.92 -1.49
N ASP A 71 5.78 10.59 -0.21
CA ASP A 71 6.27 11.51 0.82
C ASP A 71 7.79 11.35 1.01
N PRO A 72 8.63 12.25 0.46
CA PRO A 72 10.10 12.13 0.58
C PRO A 72 10.62 12.25 2.01
N ARG A 73 9.76 12.62 2.98
CA ARG A 73 10.11 12.66 4.41
C ARG A 73 10.04 11.28 5.06
N HIS A 74 9.40 10.31 4.40
CA HIS A 74 9.21 8.94 4.87
C HIS A 74 9.62 7.91 3.80
N PRO A 75 10.89 7.94 3.33
CA PRO A 75 11.34 7.10 2.21
C PRO A 75 11.28 5.60 2.49
N ASP A 76 11.20 5.21 3.77
CA ASP A 76 11.09 3.81 4.20
C ASP A 76 9.63 3.39 4.49
N ALA A 77 8.63 4.14 4.02
CA ALA A 77 7.22 3.88 4.31
C ALA A 77 6.34 4.04 3.06
N GLY A 78 5.20 3.37 3.03
CA GLY A 78 4.31 3.35 1.88
C GLY A 78 4.07 1.94 1.35
N PHE A 79 3.81 1.83 0.05
CA PHE A 79 3.35 0.59 -0.57
C PHE A 79 4.32 0.07 -1.62
N ARG A 80 4.46 -1.26 -1.66
CA ARG A 80 5.15 -1.99 -2.73
C ARG A 80 4.22 -3.04 -3.33
N TYR A 81 4.41 -3.30 -4.61
CA TYR A 81 3.54 -4.17 -5.39
C TYR A 81 4.34 -5.25 -6.12
N ALA A 82 3.75 -6.43 -6.26
CA ALA A 82 4.23 -7.48 -7.14
C ALA A 82 3.08 -8.25 -7.77
N GLU A 83 3.29 -8.80 -8.96
CA GLU A 83 2.38 -9.75 -9.59
C GLU A 83 2.87 -11.18 -9.33
N ALA A 84 1.99 -12.01 -8.78
CA ALA A 84 2.24 -13.41 -8.51
C ALA A 84 1.28 -14.28 -9.34
N ALA A 85 1.80 -15.34 -9.96
CA ALA A 85 0.94 -16.38 -10.52
C ALA A 85 0.38 -17.23 -9.38
N ASP A 86 -0.92 -17.53 -9.39
CA ASP A 86 -1.48 -18.49 -8.45
C ASP A 86 -0.97 -19.91 -8.77
N ASN A 87 -0.60 -20.65 -7.73
CA ASN A 87 0.09 -21.94 -7.87
C ASN A 87 -0.88 -23.02 -8.36
N GLY A 88 -1.09 -23.08 -9.67
CA GLY A 88 -1.92 -24.09 -10.32
C GLY A 88 -3.06 -23.55 -11.19
N SER A 89 -3.17 -22.23 -11.36
CA SER A 89 -4.06 -21.59 -12.32
C SER A 89 -3.31 -20.55 -13.16
N ASP A 90 -3.99 -19.98 -14.15
CA ASP A 90 -3.49 -18.84 -14.95
C ASP A 90 -3.86 -17.49 -14.28
N ASP A 91 -4.37 -17.52 -13.05
CA ASP A 91 -4.82 -16.33 -12.32
C ASP A 91 -3.62 -15.49 -11.84
N VAL A 92 -3.75 -14.16 -11.94
CA VAL A 92 -2.73 -13.21 -11.50
C VAL A 92 -3.18 -12.52 -10.22
N VAL A 93 -2.39 -12.69 -9.17
CA VAL A 93 -2.62 -12.09 -7.85
C VAL A 93 -1.77 -10.82 -7.71
N LEU A 94 -2.42 -9.70 -7.38
CA LEU A 94 -1.71 -8.51 -6.94
C LEU A 94 -1.31 -8.65 -5.48
N ARG A 95 -0.01 -8.71 -5.22
CA ARG A 95 0.55 -8.68 -3.87
C ARG A 95 0.93 -7.27 -3.49
N VAL A 96 0.39 -6.82 -2.36
CA VAL A 96 0.59 -5.49 -1.80
C VAL A 96 1.28 -5.61 -0.45
N GLU A 97 2.42 -4.95 -0.29
CA GLU A 97 3.08 -4.81 0.99
C GLU A 97 2.99 -3.37 1.47
N PHE A 98 2.45 -3.18 2.68
CA PHE A 98 2.35 -1.89 3.35
C PHE A 98 3.43 -1.78 4.43
N THR A 99 4.25 -0.73 4.35
CA THR A 99 5.27 -0.42 5.36
C THR A 99 4.87 0.85 6.12
N PRO A 100 4.58 0.76 7.43
CA PRO A 100 4.28 1.94 8.24
C PRO A 100 5.55 2.77 8.54
N THR A 101 5.37 4.06 8.82
CA THR A 101 6.47 4.99 9.17
C THR A 101 7.26 4.57 10.41
N THR A 102 6.65 3.82 11.33
CA THR A 102 7.29 3.31 12.54
C THR A 102 6.88 1.87 12.81
N ALA A 103 7.74 1.12 13.51
CA ALA A 103 7.43 -0.24 13.93
C ALA A 103 6.18 -0.28 14.85
N PHE A 104 6.10 0.65 15.80
CA PHE A 104 5.00 0.75 16.76
C PHE A 104 3.89 1.69 16.27
N CYS A 105 3.31 1.39 15.10
CA CYS A 105 2.15 2.12 14.60
C CYS A 105 0.86 1.59 15.26
N PRO A 106 0.18 2.36 16.14
CA PRO A 106 -1.02 1.88 16.83
C PRO A 106 -2.22 1.63 15.90
N GLN A 107 -2.14 2.12 14.66
CA GLN A 107 -3.18 2.00 13.64
C GLN A 107 -2.76 1.06 12.50
N ALA A 108 -1.65 0.31 12.65
CA ALA A 108 -1.16 -0.62 11.63
C ALA A 108 -2.25 -1.57 11.14
N GLU A 109 -2.92 -2.28 12.05
CA GLU A 109 -3.99 -3.22 11.72
C GLU A 109 -5.20 -2.55 11.04
N PRO A 110 -5.86 -1.52 11.62
CA PRO A 110 -7.03 -0.92 10.98
C PRO A 110 -6.71 -0.30 9.62
N LEU A 111 -5.52 0.30 9.45
CA LEU A 111 -5.08 0.84 8.15
C LEU A 111 -4.89 -0.29 7.12
N ALA A 112 -4.21 -1.38 7.47
CA ALA A 112 -3.98 -2.50 6.57
C ALA A 112 -5.30 -3.21 6.17
N VAL A 113 -6.23 -3.36 7.12
CA VAL A 113 -7.56 -3.94 6.86
C VAL A 113 -8.41 -3.02 5.99
N GLY A 114 -8.38 -1.70 6.26
CA GLY A 114 -9.06 -0.71 5.43
C GLY A 114 -8.53 -0.71 3.99
N ALA A 115 -7.21 -0.70 3.84
CA ALA A 115 -6.55 -0.80 2.55
C ALA A 115 -6.95 -2.06 1.78
N LEU A 116 -6.88 -3.25 2.41
CA LEU A 116 -7.27 -4.51 1.75
C LEU A 116 -8.73 -4.47 1.26
N ARG A 117 -9.65 -3.94 2.07
CA ARG A 117 -11.06 -3.83 1.70
C ARG A 117 -11.29 -2.88 0.54
N ALA A 118 -10.63 -1.72 0.55
CA ALA A 118 -10.73 -0.75 -0.53
C ALA A 118 -10.22 -1.35 -1.86
N LEU A 119 -9.06 -2.00 -1.84
CA LEU A 119 -8.47 -2.61 -3.04
C LEU A 119 -9.30 -3.75 -3.62
N ARG A 120 -10.05 -4.48 -2.79
CA ARG A 120 -10.95 -5.55 -3.24
C ARG A 120 -12.33 -5.05 -3.68
N SER A 121 -12.66 -3.80 -3.40
CA SER A 121 -13.95 -3.19 -3.74
C SER A 121 -13.88 -2.36 -5.02
N THR A 122 -12.69 -1.93 -5.44
CA THR A 122 -12.50 -1.17 -6.68
C THR A 122 -12.47 -2.07 -7.92
N SER A 123 -13.01 -1.57 -9.04
CA SER A 123 -12.87 -2.20 -10.36
C SER A 123 -11.59 -1.82 -11.10
N GLU A 124 -10.84 -0.84 -10.60
CA GLU A 124 -9.60 -0.36 -11.22
C GLU A 124 -8.44 -1.37 -11.07
N ILE A 125 -8.50 -2.21 -10.03
CA ILE A 125 -7.60 -3.35 -9.87
C ILE A 125 -8.19 -4.54 -10.60
N THR A 126 -7.65 -4.85 -11.78
CA THR A 126 -8.18 -5.89 -12.68
C THR A 126 -7.60 -7.28 -12.43
N HIS A 127 -6.74 -7.43 -11.44
CA HIS A 127 -6.15 -8.72 -11.02
C HIS A 127 -7.23 -9.65 -10.48
N ASP A 128 -7.03 -10.96 -10.62
CA ASP A 128 -8.00 -11.97 -10.22
C ASP A 128 -8.18 -12.03 -8.69
N ALA A 129 -7.13 -11.66 -7.95
CA ALA A 129 -7.16 -11.50 -6.50
C ALA A 129 -6.18 -10.41 -6.03
N VAL A 130 -6.42 -9.92 -4.81
CA VAL A 130 -5.52 -9.01 -4.10
C VAL A 130 -5.16 -9.61 -2.74
N GLU A 131 -3.87 -9.72 -2.47
CA GLU A 131 -3.34 -10.09 -1.16
C GLU A 131 -2.56 -8.90 -0.59
N LEU A 132 -2.84 -8.53 0.66
CA LEU A 132 -2.13 -7.47 1.36
C LEU A 132 -1.42 -8.02 2.60
N ARG A 133 -0.17 -7.59 2.81
CA ARG A 133 0.56 -7.77 4.07
C ARG A 133 1.12 -6.46 4.59
N ILE A 134 1.29 -6.39 5.91
CA ILE A 134 2.14 -5.39 6.53
C ILE A 134 3.58 -5.91 6.61
N ALA A 135 4.55 -5.03 6.39
CA ALA A 135 5.96 -5.36 6.44
C ALA A 135 6.37 -5.92 7.83
N GLU A 136 7.28 -6.90 7.83
CA GLU A 136 7.71 -7.64 9.03
C GLU A 136 8.31 -6.76 10.14
N ARG A 137 8.75 -5.54 9.79
CA ARG A 137 9.24 -4.55 10.76
C ARG A 137 8.16 -3.96 11.66
N ALA A 138 6.89 -4.11 11.33
CA ALA A 138 5.79 -3.64 12.16
C ALA A 138 5.63 -4.51 13.41
N ASP A 139 5.31 -3.88 14.54
CA ASP A 139 4.93 -4.59 15.75
C ASP A 139 3.64 -5.38 15.50
N ASN A 140 3.60 -6.63 15.97
CA ASN A 140 2.50 -7.58 15.70
C ASN A 140 2.26 -7.90 14.20
N ALA A 141 3.26 -7.70 13.33
CA ALA A 141 3.13 -7.99 11.89
C ALA A 141 2.58 -9.40 11.61
N ASP A 142 3.06 -10.43 12.34
CA ASP A 142 2.58 -11.80 12.18
C ASP A 142 1.07 -11.92 12.43
N GLN A 143 0.59 -11.40 13.56
CA GLN A 143 -0.83 -11.42 13.93
C GLN A 143 -1.69 -10.65 12.91
N ILE A 144 -1.22 -9.48 12.47
CA ILE A 144 -1.92 -8.67 11.47
C ILE A 144 -1.98 -9.42 10.13
N ASN A 145 -0.87 -10.04 9.71
CA ASN A 145 -0.77 -10.78 8.45
C ASN A 145 -1.62 -12.06 8.46
N GLU A 146 -1.72 -12.76 9.60
CA GLU A 146 -2.66 -13.89 9.78
C GLU A 146 -4.12 -13.44 9.59
N ARG A 147 -4.46 -12.26 10.14
CA ARG A 147 -5.80 -11.69 9.98
C ARG A 147 -6.08 -11.29 8.54
N LEU A 148 -5.15 -10.62 7.87
CA LEU A 148 -5.27 -10.24 6.45
C LEU A 148 -5.40 -11.45 5.53
N ALA A 149 -4.65 -12.53 5.79
CA ALA A 149 -4.75 -13.77 5.04
C ALA A 149 -6.15 -14.41 5.18
N THR A 150 -6.70 -14.41 6.40
CA THR A 150 -8.08 -14.90 6.65
C THR A 150 -9.10 -14.09 5.84
N LEU A 151 -8.99 -12.75 5.87
CA LEU A 151 -9.88 -11.87 5.12
C LEU A 151 -9.75 -12.07 3.61
N SER A 152 -8.54 -12.34 3.10
CA SER A 152 -8.29 -12.57 1.68
C SER A 152 -8.94 -13.87 1.19
N ALA A 153 -8.98 -14.91 2.04
CA ALA A 153 -9.59 -16.20 1.73
C ALA A 153 -11.13 -16.19 1.77
N ASP A 154 -11.75 -15.30 2.54
CA ASP A 154 -13.20 -15.29 2.80
C ASP A 154 -14.09 -14.82 1.61
N GLY A 155 -13.54 -14.64 0.40
CA GLY A 155 -14.29 -14.14 -0.77
C GLY A 155 -14.72 -12.67 -0.61
N PRO A 156 -15.15 -11.99 -1.69
CA PRO A 156 -15.69 -10.63 -1.61
C PRO A 156 -17.07 -10.58 -0.92
#